data_AF-A0A7X8VPA6-F1
#
_entry.id   AF-A0A7X8VPA6-F1
#
_cell.length_a   1.000
_cell.length_b   1.000
_cell.length_c   1.000
_cell.angle_alpha   90.00
_cell.angle_beta   90.00
_cell.angle_gamma   90.00
#
_symmetry.space_group_name_H-M   'P 1'
#
loop_
_entity.id
_entity.type
_entity.pdbx_description
1 polymer ?
#
loop_
_entity_poly.entity_id
_entity_poly.type
_entity_poly.pdbx_seq_one_letter_code
_entity_poly.pdbx_strand_id
1 'polypeptide(L)'
;SYNNIVDDVKRLIAPGPAEIQLEILKVLPGTPLQTQAETLGLRHSPEPPYEILQTELLSPRELRLASALSRLIDLFYNQQKLQAPFRLACAENDGFIDAFMLFLTNQGFSAQWTGSLAKRYSLFAEFCQEGSAQLKDCLALHWLKAGLPQGETPYYKPEALSEMPSDCLLLEGRQETQNLKNTRLFLLRGLQHHYVFAFNRAIAMQQPCALWKCRNSPAN
;
A
#
# COMPACT_ATOMS: atom_id res chain seq x y z
N SER A 1 -14.53 5.83 20.30
CA SER A 1 -13.62 6.95 19.96
C SER A 1 -12.90 6.62 18.68
N TYR A 2 -12.28 7.62 18.04
CA TYR A 2 -11.44 7.40 16.85
C TYR A 2 -10.28 6.43 17.09
N ASN A 3 -9.62 6.52 18.24
CA ASN A 3 -8.46 5.65 18.56
C ASN A 3 -8.84 4.16 18.53
N ASN A 4 -10.02 3.79 19.02
CA ASN A 4 -10.47 2.40 18.97
C ASN A 4 -10.61 1.89 17.53
N ILE A 5 -11.06 2.75 16.59
CA ILE A 5 -11.17 2.40 15.17
C ILE A 5 -9.78 2.13 14.58
N VAL A 6 -8.80 2.97 14.93
CA VAL A 6 -7.40 2.77 14.50
C VAL A 6 -6.86 1.45 15.05
N ASP A 7 -7.10 1.13 16.32
CA ASP A 7 -6.64 -0.12 16.94
C ASP A 7 -7.28 -1.36 16.29
N ASP A 8 -8.58 -1.32 16.00
CA ASP A 8 -9.27 -2.41 15.31
C ASP A 8 -8.72 -2.61 13.89
N VAL A 9 -8.46 -1.52 13.16
CA VAL A 9 -7.80 -1.58 11.84
C VAL A 9 -6.40 -2.19 11.94
N LYS A 10 -5.57 -1.79 12.92
CA LYS A 10 -4.24 -2.38 13.16
C LYS A 10 -4.35 -3.90 13.39
N ARG A 11 -5.32 -4.34 14.21
CA ARG A 11 -5.57 -5.76 14.47
C ARG A 11 -6.01 -6.52 13.22
N LEU A 12 -6.80 -5.91 12.34
CA LEU A 12 -7.23 -6.52 11.08
C LEU A 12 -6.09 -6.62 10.05
N ILE A 13 -5.18 -5.66 10.01
CA ILE A 13 -4.01 -5.66 9.11
C ILE A 13 -3.06 -6.83 9.41
N ALA A 14 -2.91 -7.18 10.70
CA ALA A 14 -1.98 -8.22 11.16
C ALA A 14 -2.18 -9.60 10.48
N PRO A 15 -3.39 -10.21 10.46
CA PRO A 15 -3.62 -11.47 9.76
C PRO A 15 -3.55 -11.36 8.23
N GLY A 16 -3.52 -10.15 7.67
CA GLY A 16 -3.35 -9.91 6.24
C GLY A 16 -4.53 -10.34 5.35
N PRO A 17 -5.79 -10.00 5.68
CA PRO A 17 -6.91 -10.23 4.77
C PRO A 17 -6.69 -9.54 3.43
N ALA A 18 -7.25 -10.08 2.35
CA ALA A 18 -7.11 -9.51 1.02
C ALA A 18 -7.56 -8.05 0.96
N GLU A 19 -8.68 -7.74 1.62
CA GLU A 19 -9.26 -6.40 1.69
C GLU A 19 -9.83 -6.13 3.10
N ILE A 20 -9.83 -4.87 3.49
CA ILE A 20 -10.51 -4.35 4.69
C ILE A 20 -11.43 -3.23 4.21
N GLN A 21 -12.74 -3.38 4.48
CA GLN A 21 -13.72 -2.33 4.24
C GLN A 21 -14.03 -1.60 5.54
N LEU A 22 -13.73 -0.30 5.58
CA LEU A 22 -14.10 0.60 6.67
C LEU A 22 -15.01 1.67 6.12
N GLU A 23 -16.26 1.76 6.60
CA GLU A 23 -17.21 2.77 6.15
C GLU A 23 -18.01 3.36 7.31
N ILE A 24 -18.42 4.62 7.14
CA ILE A 24 -19.39 5.25 8.04
C ILE A 24 -20.78 4.84 7.58
N LEU A 25 -21.57 4.36 8.54
CA LEU A 25 -22.95 3.95 8.31
C LEU A 25 -23.80 5.13 7.80
N LYS A 26 -24.74 4.82 6.91
CA LYS A 26 -25.72 5.78 6.38
C LYS A 26 -27.08 5.51 6.99
N VAL A 27 -27.80 6.57 7.33
CA VAL A 27 -29.15 6.48 7.90
C VAL A 27 -30.15 6.69 6.77
N LEU A 28 -30.49 5.61 6.07
CA LEU A 28 -31.31 5.67 4.86
C LEU A 28 -32.81 5.87 5.19
N PRO A 29 -33.56 6.64 4.37
CA PRO A 29 -34.99 6.81 4.56
C PRO A 29 -35.77 5.48 4.59
N GLY A 30 -36.70 5.35 5.54
CA GLY A 30 -37.54 4.16 5.69
C GLY A 30 -36.87 2.96 6.38
N THR A 31 -35.63 3.10 6.86
CA THR A 31 -34.95 2.04 7.61
C THR A 31 -35.26 2.10 9.12
N PRO A 32 -35.21 0.97 9.85
CA PRO A 32 -35.32 0.99 11.31
C PRO A 32 -34.31 1.93 11.98
N LEU A 33 -33.11 2.05 11.39
CA LEU A 33 -32.07 2.94 11.88
C LEU A 33 -32.49 4.41 11.82
N GLN A 34 -33.26 4.83 10.80
CA GLN A 34 -33.82 6.18 10.72
C GLN A 34 -34.80 6.43 11.87
N THR A 35 -35.72 5.50 12.13
CA THR A 35 -36.70 5.62 13.23
C THR A 35 -36.02 5.66 14.60
N GLN A 36 -34.87 4.99 14.74
CA GLN A 36 -34.10 4.94 15.98
C GLN A 36 -33.02 6.03 16.10
N ALA A 37 -32.82 6.86 15.05
CA ALA A 37 -31.67 7.76 14.98
C ALA A 37 -31.61 8.76 16.15
N GLU A 38 -32.75 9.33 16.54
CA GLU A 38 -32.83 10.26 17.67
C GLU A 38 -32.47 9.58 19.00
N THR A 39 -33.06 8.42 19.27
CA THR A 39 -32.79 7.63 20.49
C THR A 39 -31.34 7.15 20.59
N LEU A 40 -30.70 6.88 19.44
CA LEU A 40 -29.29 6.48 19.36
C LEU A 40 -28.33 7.68 19.30
N GLY A 41 -28.84 8.92 19.39
CA GLY A 41 -28.02 10.14 19.31
C GLY A 41 -27.32 10.32 17.96
N LEU A 42 -27.85 9.75 16.88
CA LEU A 42 -27.29 9.83 15.53
C LEU A 42 -27.77 11.12 14.85
N ARG A 43 -26.84 12.06 14.66
CA ARG A 43 -27.09 13.23 13.80
C ARG A 43 -26.66 12.88 12.39
N HIS A 44 -27.58 12.95 11.44
CA HIS A 44 -27.36 12.61 10.03
C HIS A 44 -27.85 13.72 9.10
N SER A 45 -27.34 13.71 7.86
CA SER A 45 -27.87 14.54 6.78
C SER A 45 -29.26 14.03 6.35
N PRO A 46 -30.26 14.92 6.23
CA PRO A 46 -31.57 14.56 5.65
C PRO A 46 -31.49 14.40 4.13
N GLU A 47 -30.43 14.89 3.49
CA GLU A 47 -30.20 14.77 2.05
C GLU A 47 -29.21 13.63 1.75
N PRO A 48 -29.33 12.96 0.58
CA PRO A 48 -28.32 12.02 0.09
C PRO A 48 -26.91 12.62 0.15
N PRO A 49 -25.88 11.84 0.55
CA PRO A 49 -25.89 10.40 0.78
C PRO A 49 -26.28 9.93 2.20
N TYR A 50 -27.00 10.76 2.98
CA TYR A 50 -27.50 10.45 4.33
C TYR A 50 -26.42 10.07 5.35
N GLU A 51 -25.28 10.75 5.26
CA GLU A 51 -24.13 10.52 6.13
C GLU A 51 -24.42 10.90 7.57
N ILE A 52 -23.88 10.09 8.49
CA ILE A 52 -23.80 10.46 9.90
C ILE A 52 -22.78 11.58 10.07
N LEU A 53 -23.23 12.69 10.63
CA LEU A 53 -22.44 13.90 10.89
C LEU A 53 -21.86 13.93 12.30
N GLN A 54 -22.51 13.25 13.24
CA GLN A 54 -22.09 13.14 14.64
C GLN A 54 -22.81 11.97 15.32
N THR A 55 -22.13 11.33 16.27
CA THR A 55 -22.75 10.40 17.24
C THR A 55 -22.40 10.82 18.67
N GLU A 56 -22.96 10.15 19.68
CA GLU A 56 -22.54 10.36 21.07
C GLU A 56 -21.06 10.02 21.31
N LEU A 57 -20.52 9.06 20.55
CA LEU A 57 -19.15 8.54 20.71
C LEU A 57 -18.12 9.18 19.78
N LEU A 58 -18.55 9.83 18.71
CA LEU A 58 -17.69 10.38 17.68
C LEU A 58 -18.15 11.80 17.30
N SER A 59 -17.23 12.74 17.49
CA SER A 59 -17.39 14.11 17.01
C SER A 59 -17.36 14.17 15.47
N PRO A 60 -17.86 15.27 14.85
CA PRO A 60 -17.72 15.48 13.41
C PRO A 60 -16.26 15.43 12.93
N ARG A 61 -15.31 15.84 13.78
CA ARG A 61 -13.87 15.77 13.46
C ARG A 61 -13.40 14.32 13.41
N GLU A 62 -13.79 13.49 14.38
CA GLU A 62 -13.42 12.07 14.41
C GLU A 62 -14.05 11.29 13.26
N LEU A 63 -15.29 11.60 12.88
CA LEU A 63 -15.91 11.01 11.69
C LEU A 63 -15.14 11.34 10.42
N ARG A 64 -14.70 12.61 10.24
CA ARG A 64 -13.82 12.97 9.11
C ARG A 64 -12.49 12.21 9.13
N LEU A 65 -11.89 12.03 10.30
CA LEU A 65 -10.66 11.24 10.45
C LEU A 65 -10.91 9.76 10.12
N ALA A 66 -12.06 9.20 10.50
CA ALA A 66 -12.45 7.83 10.17
C ALA A 66 -12.66 7.66 8.65
N SER A 67 -13.30 8.61 7.97
CA SER A 67 -13.40 8.60 6.50
C SER A 67 -12.04 8.70 5.81
N ALA A 68 -11.12 9.50 6.35
CA ALA A 68 -9.77 9.60 5.81
C ALA A 68 -8.97 8.30 6.06
N LEU A 69 -9.14 7.66 7.23
CA LEU A 69 -8.56 6.35 7.51
C LEU A 69 -9.10 5.27 6.57
N SER A 70 -10.41 5.24 6.33
CA SER A 70 -11.04 4.38 5.33
C SER A 70 -10.36 4.55 3.97
N ARG A 71 -10.19 5.80 3.53
CA ARG A 71 -9.51 6.11 2.27
C ARG A 71 -8.04 5.67 2.24
N LEU A 72 -7.33 5.77 3.37
CA LEU A 72 -5.96 5.26 3.50
C LEU A 72 -5.93 3.74 3.28
N ILE A 73 -6.82 3.01 3.94
CA ILE A 73 -6.91 1.55 3.82
C ILE A 73 -7.21 1.16 2.37
N ASP A 74 -8.18 1.80 1.73
CA ASP A 74 -8.51 1.55 0.32
C ASP A 74 -7.31 1.76 -0.62
N LEU A 75 -6.59 2.87 -0.44
CA LEU A 75 -5.56 3.28 -1.38
C LEU A 75 -4.22 2.62 -1.13
N PHE A 76 -3.92 2.21 0.10
CA PHE A 76 -2.60 1.69 0.46
C PHE A 76 -2.66 0.22 0.86
N TYR A 77 -3.53 -0.16 1.80
CA TYR A 77 -3.63 -1.54 2.28
C TYR A 77 -4.32 -2.45 1.25
N ASN A 78 -5.48 -2.07 0.72
CA ASN A 78 -6.25 -2.87 -0.25
C ASN A 78 -5.58 -2.91 -1.63
N GLN A 79 -4.67 -1.97 -1.91
CA GLN A 79 -3.88 -2.00 -3.14
C GLN A 79 -2.84 -3.12 -3.07
N GLN A 80 -3.09 -4.24 -3.76
CA GLN A 80 -2.23 -5.44 -3.74
C GLN A 80 -0.73 -5.18 -3.89
N LYS A 81 -0.34 -4.21 -4.75
CA LYS A 81 1.08 -3.87 -4.95
C LYS A 81 1.69 -3.17 -3.71
N LEU A 82 0.90 -2.43 -2.94
CA LEU A 82 1.33 -1.71 -1.72
C LEU A 82 1.06 -2.49 -0.42
N GLN A 83 0.23 -3.53 -0.44
CA GLN A 83 -0.20 -4.23 0.77
C GLN A 83 0.98 -4.80 1.56
N ALA A 84 1.92 -5.48 0.89
CA ALA A 84 3.08 -6.07 1.56
C ALA A 84 3.97 -5.02 2.28
N PRO A 85 4.43 -3.93 1.63
CA PRO A 85 5.19 -2.89 2.34
C PRO A 85 4.35 -2.17 3.41
N PHE A 86 3.04 -1.97 3.20
CA PHE A 86 2.16 -1.34 4.20
C PHE A 86 2.04 -2.19 5.47
N ARG A 87 1.84 -3.51 5.31
CA ARG A 87 1.81 -4.46 6.42
C ARG A 87 3.13 -4.51 7.17
N LEU A 88 4.25 -4.49 6.44
CA LEU A 88 5.58 -4.47 7.04
C LEU A 88 5.78 -3.19 7.87
N ALA A 89 5.42 -2.02 7.34
CA ALA A 89 5.51 -0.76 8.07
C ALA A 89 4.65 -0.76 9.35
N CYS A 90 3.45 -1.34 9.31
CA CYS A 90 2.61 -1.51 10.50
C CYS A 90 3.25 -2.45 11.54
N ALA A 91 3.92 -3.52 11.09
CA ALA A 91 4.55 -4.49 11.98
C ALA A 91 5.86 -3.96 12.62
N GLU A 92 6.58 -3.08 11.94
CA GLU A 92 7.81 -2.47 12.45
C GLU A 92 7.56 -1.27 13.38
N ASN A 93 6.39 -0.64 13.29
CA ASN A 93 6.07 0.57 14.06
C ASN A 93 4.57 0.64 14.41
N ASP A 94 4.24 0.46 15.68
CA ASP A 94 2.87 0.54 16.21
C ASP A 94 2.19 1.91 15.96
N GLY A 95 2.99 2.98 15.87
CA GLY A 95 2.54 4.34 15.59
C GLY A 95 2.43 4.68 14.09
N PHE A 96 2.71 3.72 13.20
CA PHE A 96 2.81 3.96 11.76
C PHE A 96 1.56 4.61 11.17
N ILE A 97 0.36 4.05 11.43
CA ILE A 97 -0.89 4.54 10.82
C ILE A 97 -1.12 6.01 11.18
N ASP A 98 -1.00 6.36 12.46
CA ASP A 98 -1.24 7.72 12.94
C ASP A 98 -0.21 8.72 12.38
N ALA A 99 1.07 8.34 12.40
CA ALA A 99 2.14 9.18 11.86
C ALA A 99 2.04 9.35 10.34
N PHE A 100 1.71 8.28 9.60
CA PHE A 100 1.56 8.33 8.16
C PHE A 100 0.31 9.11 7.74
N MET A 101 -0.81 8.95 8.46
CA MET A 101 -2.00 9.78 8.27
C MET A 101 -1.72 11.27 8.48
N LEU A 102 -0.95 11.62 9.50
CA LEU A 102 -0.55 13.01 9.75
C LEU A 102 0.33 13.55 8.62
N PHE A 103 1.33 12.78 8.19
CA PHE A 103 2.18 13.13 7.05
C PHE A 103 1.35 13.36 5.78
N LEU A 104 0.45 12.43 5.44
CA LEU A 104 -0.41 12.55 4.27
C LEU A 104 -1.36 13.74 4.37
N THR A 105 -1.92 14.01 5.56
CA THR A 105 -2.79 15.17 5.79
C THR A 105 -2.05 16.48 5.50
N ASN A 106 -0.77 16.59 5.89
CA ASN A 106 0.07 17.74 5.56
C ASN A 106 0.35 17.86 4.06
N GLN A 107 0.21 16.76 3.30
CA GLN A 107 0.29 16.72 1.83
C GLN A 107 -1.09 16.89 1.15
N GLY A 108 -2.12 17.28 1.90
CA GLY A 108 -3.48 17.52 1.38
C GLY A 108 -4.35 16.27 1.25
N PHE A 109 -4.00 15.16 1.91
CA PHE A 109 -4.82 13.95 1.91
C PHE A 109 -6.14 14.13 2.66
N SER A 110 -7.20 13.52 2.13
CA SER A 110 -8.56 13.55 2.65
C SER A 110 -9.33 12.32 2.17
N ALA A 111 -10.59 12.16 2.62
CA ALA A 111 -11.45 11.07 2.17
C ALA A 111 -11.70 11.07 0.64
N GLN A 112 -11.63 12.23 -0.01
CA GLN A 112 -11.80 12.38 -1.46
C GLN A 112 -10.48 12.35 -2.23
N TRP A 113 -9.34 12.20 -1.54
CA TRP A 113 -8.04 12.25 -2.19
C TRP A 113 -7.91 11.15 -3.24
N THR A 114 -7.33 11.52 -4.39
CA THR A 114 -7.01 10.58 -5.46
C THR A 114 -5.53 10.71 -5.79
N GLY A 115 -4.90 9.58 -6.11
CA GLY A 115 -3.51 9.57 -6.53
C GLY A 115 -3.18 8.30 -7.30
N SER A 116 -2.35 8.47 -8.32
CA SER A 116 -1.83 7.35 -9.10
C SER A 116 -1.07 6.37 -8.20
N LEU A 117 -0.90 5.13 -8.66
CA LEU A 117 -0.08 4.16 -7.94
C LEU A 117 1.35 4.69 -7.72
N ALA A 118 1.95 5.33 -8.72
CA ALA A 118 3.26 5.96 -8.61
C ALA A 118 3.29 7.01 -7.50
N LYS A 119 2.33 7.95 -7.46
CA LYS A 119 2.28 8.99 -6.42
C LYS A 119 2.12 8.40 -5.02
N ARG A 120 1.29 7.35 -4.88
CA ARG A 120 1.10 6.63 -3.61
C ARG A 120 2.42 6.00 -3.13
N TYR A 121 3.15 5.33 -4.02
CA TYR A 121 4.48 4.81 -3.67
C TYR A 121 5.46 5.92 -3.31
N SER A 122 5.52 7.02 -4.07
CA SER A 122 6.44 8.12 -3.80
C SER A 122 6.19 8.73 -2.41
N LEU A 123 4.94 8.97 -2.04
CA LEU A 123 4.58 9.46 -0.71
C LEU A 123 4.94 8.44 0.39
N PHE A 124 4.70 7.15 0.14
CA PHE A 124 5.02 6.12 1.12
C PHE A 124 6.54 5.95 1.28
N ALA A 125 7.31 6.04 0.20
CA ALA A 125 8.76 6.01 0.24
C ALA A 125 9.34 7.26 0.91
N GLU A 126 8.82 8.45 0.60
CA GLU A 126 9.23 9.70 1.27
C GLU A 126 9.02 9.61 2.79
N PHE A 127 7.87 9.10 3.23
CA PHE A 127 7.61 8.88 4.65
C PHE A 127 8.57 7.86 5.28
N CYS A 128 8.96 6.83 4.55
CA CYS A 128 9.85 5.76 5.03
C CYS A 128 11.33 6.04 4.77
N GLN A 129 11.72 7.29 4.50
CA GLN A 129 13.10 7.66 4.18
C GLN A 129 14.10 7.28 5.29
N GLU A 130 13.70 7.37 6.56
CA GLU A 130 14.48 6.93 7.73
C GLU A 130 14.06 5.54 8.25
N GLY A 131 13.27 4.81 7.46
CA GLY A 131 12.81 3.46 7.79
C GLY A 131 13.91 2.40 7.68
N SER A 132 13.56 1.19 8.14
CA SER A 132 14.47 0.03 8.13
C SER A 132 14.93 -0.34 6.72
N ALA A 133 16.08 -1.00 6.63
CA ALA A 133 16.57 -1.57 5.37
C ALA A 133 15.56 -2.57 4.76
N GLN A 134 14.87 -3.33 5.61
CA GLN A 134 13.87 -4.31 5.18
C GLN A 134 12.67 -3.64 4.51
N LEU A 135 12.17 -2.55 5.09
CA LEU A 135 11.05 -1.79 4.52
C LEU A 135 11.45 -1.11 3.20
N LYS A 136 12.66 -0.54 3.13
CA LYS A 136 13.20 0.06 1.90
C LYS A 136 13.33 -0.96 0.77
N ASP A 137 13.92 -2.11 1.05
CA ASP A 137 14.00 -3.24 0.11
C ASP A 137 12.61 -3.69 -0.35
N CYS A 138 11.65 -3.79 0.57
CA CYS A 138 10.29 -4.21 0.28
C CYS A 138 9.56 -3.22 -0.66
N LEU A 139 9.70 -1.92 -0.41
CA LEU A 139 9.13 -0.86 -1.24
C LEU A 139 9.72 -0.86 -2.65
N ALA A 140 11.04 -0.97 -2.78
CA ALA A 140 11.72 -1.00 -4.07
C ALA A 140 11.37 -2.25 -4.89
N LEU A 141 11.31 -3.42 -4.25
CA LEU A 141 10.84 -4.66 -4.87
C LEU A 141 9.43 -4.49 -5.43
N HIS A 142 8.51 -3.98 -4.61
CA HIS A 142 7.10 -3.87 -5.00
C HIS A 142 6.84 -2.75 -6.02
N TRP A 143 7.65 -1.68 -6.03
CA TRP A 143 7.67 -0.67 -7.11
C TRP A 143 7.91 -1.33 -8.47
N LEU A 144 8.95 -2.16 -8.59
CA LEU A 144 9.27 -2.87 -9.82
C LEU A 144 8.21 -3.94 -10.16
N LYS A 145 7.69 -4.67 -9.16
CA LYS A 145 6.56 -5.61 -9.36
C LYS A 145 5.28 -4.91 -9.83
N ALA A 146 5.11 -3.62 -9.54
CA ALA A 146 4.01 -2.81 -10.04
C ALA A 146 4.21 -2.37 -11.50
N GLY A 147 5.39 -2.59 -12.09
CA GLY A 147 5.71 -2.14 -13.44
C GLY A 147 6.00 -0.64 -13.54
N LEU A 148 6.32 0.00 -12.40
CA LEU A 148 6.68 1.41 -12.37
C LEU A 148 8.09 1.65 -12.93
N PRO A 149 8.40 2.88 -13.39
CA PRO A 149 9.66 3.17 -14.06
C PRO A 149 10.90 2.80 -13.23
N GLN A 150 11.85 2.07 -13.82
CA GLN A 150 13.04 1.58 -13.12
C GLN A 150 13.92 2.74 -12.60
N GLY A 151 14.02 3.83 -13.36
CA GLY A 151 14.81 5.01 -12.99
C GLY A 151 14.27 5.80 -11.80
N GLU A 152 13.01 5.57 -11.41
CA GLU A 152 12.33 6.21 -10.28
C GLU A 152 12.14 5.25 -9.10
N THR A 153 12.77 4.08 -9.14
CA THR A 153 12.70 3.11 -8.03
C THR A 153 13.21 3.77 -6.74
N PRO A 154 12.46 3.69 -5.63
CA PRO A 154 12.86 4.35 -4.39
C PRO A 154 14.13 3.70 -3.81
N TYR A 155 15.00 4.54 -3.25
CA TYR A 155 16.24 4.20 -2.53
C TYR A 155 17.37 3.52 -3.33
N TYR A 156 17.04 2.84 -4.42
CA TYR A 156 18.01 2.04 -5.19
C TYR A 156 17.91 2.36 -6.67
N LYS A 157 19.01 2.16 -7.39
CA LYS A 157 19.07 2.29 -8.85
C LYS A 157 19.22 0.90 -9.46
N PRO A 158 18.16 0.31 -10.08
CA PRO A 158 18.26 -0.98 -10.74
C PRO A 158 19.29 -0.96 -11.87
N GLU A 159 20.14 -1.99 -11.92
CA GLU A 159 21.22 -2.15 -12.91
C GLU A 159 20.72 -3.02 -14.06
N ALA A 160 20.91 -2.58 -15.32
CA ALA A 160 20.63 -3.43 -16.46
C ALA A 160 21.67 -4.54 -16.56
N LEU A 161 21.22 -5.79 -16.75
CA LEU A 161 22.10 -6.95 -16.93
C LEU A 161 22.11 -7.41 -18.39
N SER A 162 23.30 -7.79 -18.87
CA SER A 162 23.46 -8.47 -20.16
C SER A 162 23.14 -9.97 -20.07
N GLU A 163 23.45 -10.58 -18.93
CA GLU A 163 23.29 -12.01 -18.67
C GLU A 163 22.79 -12.27 -17.25
N MET A 164 22.18 -13.43 -17.05
CA MET A 164 21.65 -13.83 -15.74
C MET A 164 22.79 -14.31 -14.82
N PRO A 165 22.83 -13.90 -13.54
CA PRO A 165 23.79 -14.45 -12.58
C PRO A 165 23.51 -15.94 -12.31
N SER A 166 24.57 -16.72 -12.06
CA SER A 166 24.49 -18.18 -11.89
C SER A 166 23.73 -18.63 -10.63
N ASP A 167 23.68 -17.80 -9.59
CA ASP A 167 23.12 -18.16 -8.26
C ASP A 167 21.78 -17.47 -7.97
N CYS A 168 20.81 -17.60 -8.87
CA CYS A 168 19.47 -17.02 -8.71
C CYS A 168 18.36 -18.07 -8.75
N LEU A 169 17.48 -18.04 -7.75
CA LEU A 169 16.29 -18.88 -7.64
C LEU A 169 15.08 -18.18 -8.24
N LEU A 170 14.37 -18.83 -9.16
CA LEU A 170 13.13 -18.32 -9.73
C LEU A 170 12.04 -18.23 -8.64
N LEU A 171 11.44 -17.05 -8.49
CA LEU A 171 10.32 -16.81 -7.58
C LEU A 171 8.99 -16.75 -8.32
N GLU A 172 8.95 -16.04 -9.46
CA GLU A 172 7.72 -15.81 -10.24
C GLU A 172 8.03 -15.88 -11.74
N GLY A 173 7.08 -16.36 -12.54
CA GLY A 173 7.23 -16.47 -13.99
C GLY A 173 7.81 -17.82 -14.44
N ARG A 174 8.59 -17.82 -15.52
CA ARG A 174 9.21 -19.03 -16.08
C ARG A 174 10.70 -18.84 -16.35
N GLN A 175 11.48 -19.90 -16.13
CA GLN A 175 12.95 -19.86 -16.25
C GLN A 175 13.41 -19.48 -17.67
N GLU A 176 12.67 -19.89 -18.70
CA GLU A 176 13.06 -19.68 -20.11
C GLU A 176 12.98 -18.21 -20.51
N THR A 177 12.24 -17.38 -19.77
CA THR A 177 12.03 -15.96 -20.10
C THR A 177 13.33 -15.17 -20.19
N GLN A 178 14.35 -15.55 -19.42
CA GLN A 178 15.68 -14.93 -19.42
C GLN A 178 16.38 -15.01 -20.79
N ASN A 179 16.06 -16.03 -21.60
CA ASN A 179 16.70 -16.29 -22.90
C ASN A 179 15.84 -15.83 -24.09
N LEU A 180 14.65 -15.30 -23.84
CA LEU A 180 13.75 -14.86 -24.91
C LEU A 180 14.25 -13.55 -25.54
N LYS A 181 14.08 -13.45 -26.86
CA LYS A 181 14.38 -12.23 -27.61
C LYS A 181 13.60 -11.05 -27.01
N ASN A 182 14.27 -9.90 -26.91
CA ASN A 182 13.73 -8.66 -26.34
C ASN A 182 13.43 -8.68 -24.83
N THR A 183 13.81 -9.74 -24.10
CA THR A 183 13.80 -9.69 -22.64
C THR A 183 14.90 -8.76 -22.14
N ARG A 184 14.54 -7.83 -21.25
CA ARG A 184 15.49 -6.97 -20.53
C ARG A 184 15.55 -7.40 -19.08
N LEU A 185 16.76 -7.61 -18.59
CA LEU A 185 17.02 -7.99 -17.21
C LEU A 185 17.46 -6.77 -16.40
N PHE A 186 16.90 -6.61 -15.20
CA PHE A 186 17.31 -5.58 -14.24
C PHE A 186 17.58 -6.19 -12.88
N LEU A 187 18.75 -5.91 -12.32
CA LEU A 187 19.15 -6.28 -10.98
C LEU A 187 18.80 -5.17 -9.99
N LEU A 188 17.98 -5.48 -9.01
CA LEU A 188 17.75 -4.67 -7.82
C LEU A 188 18.66 -5.19 -6.69
N ARG A 189 19.70 -4.42 -6.35
CA ARG A 189 20.57 -4.70 -5.20
C ARG A 189 20.02 -4.05 -3.94
N GLY A 190 19.12 -4.75 -3.24
CA GLY A 190 18.72 -4.39 -1.88
C GLY A 190 19.83 -4.65 -0.87
N LEU A 191 19.66 -4.14 0.35
CA LEU A 191 20.62 -4.32 1.45
C LEU A 191 20.54 -5.73 2.05
N GLN A 192 19.36 -6.33 2.08
CA GLN A 192 19.13 -7.67 2.62
C GLN A 192 19.10 -8.73 1.50
N HIS A 193 18.52 -8.37 0.35
CA HIS A 193 18.29 -9.31 -0.74
C HIS A 193 18.55 -8.67 -2.11
N HIS A 194 18.98 -9.50 -3.06
CA HIS A 194 19.11 -9.10 -4.45
C HIS A 194 18.08 -9.81 -5.33
N TYR A 195 17.49 -9.06 -6.25
CA TYR A 195 16.45 -9.57 -7.14
C TYR A 195 16.76 -9.24 -8.59
N VAL A 196 16.52 -10.19 -9.49
CA VAL A 196 16.55 -9.92 -10.93
C VAL A 196 15.14 -9.94 -11.47
N PHE A 197 14.80 -8.92 -12.27
CA PHE A 197 13.51 -8.78 -12.93
C PHE A 197 13.69 -8.93 -14.44
N ALA A 198 12.87 -9.76 -15.06
CA ALA A 198 12.74 -9.81 -16.51
C ALA A 198 11.53 -8.99 -16.95
N PHE A 199 11.75 -8.10 -17.92
CA PHE A 199 10.69 -7.37 -18.61
C PHE A 199 10.67 -7.76 -20.08
N ASN A 200 9.53 -8.27 -20.52
CA ASN A 200 9.28 -8.58 -21.93
C ASN A 200 7.84 -8.18 -22.27
N ARG A 201 7.69 -7.12 -23.07
CA ARG A 201 6.39 -6.51 -23.41
C ARG A 201 5.45 -7.44 -24.17
N ALA A 202 5.97 -8.47 -24.83
CA ALA A 202 5.15 -9.46 -25.51
C ALA A 202 4.48 -10.46 -24.53
N ILE A 203 5.02 -10.58 -23.30
CA ILE A 203 4.49 -11.47 -22.25
C ILE A 203 3.67 -10.67 -21.25
N ALA A 204 4.23 -9.56 -20.77
CA ALA A 204 3.60 -8.65 -19.83
C ALA A 204 3.92 -7.22 -20.23
N MET A 205 2.90 -6.42 -20.53
CA MET A 205 3.08 -5.11 -21.16
C MET A 205 3.86 -4.12 -20.30
N GLN A 206 3.58 -4.09 -18.99
CA GLN A 206 4.17 -3.13 -18.05
C GLN A 206 4.84 -3.80 -16.84
N GLN A 207 4.33 -4.96 -16.42
CA GLN A 207 4.84 -5.70 -15.26
C GLN A 207 6.00 -6.61 -15.65
N PRO A 208 6.87 -6.99 -14.69
CA PRO A 208 7.88 -8.01 -14.95
C PRO A 208 7.21 -9.34 -15.31
N CYS A 209 7.76 -10.05 -16.29
CA CYS A 209 7.30 -11.38 -16.69
C CYS A 209 7.95 -12.51 -15.91
N ALA A 210 9.07 -12.23 -15.22
CA ALA A 210 9.68 -13.14 -14.25
C ALA A 210 10.52 -12.38 -13.20
N LEU A 211 10.70 -13.02 -12.06
CA LEU A 211 11.43 -12.51 -10.90
C LEU A 211 12.27 -13.64 -10.31
N TRP A 212 13.53 -13.35 -10.02
CA TRP A 212 14.43 -14.26 -9.33
C TRP A 212 15.02 -13.59 -8.10
N LYS A 213 15.33 -14.40 -7.07
CA LYS A 213 16.10 -13.98 -5.90
C LYS A 213 17.50 -14.56 -6.01
N CYS A 214 18.51 -13.69 -6.00
CA CYS A 214 19.90 -14.11 -6.05
C CYS A 214 20.45 -14.26 -4.63
N ARG A 215 21.37 -15.20 -4.44
CA ARG A 215 22.12 -15.28 -3.18
C ARG A 215 22.96 -14.01 -3.03
N ASN A 216 23.07 -13.51 -1.81
CA ASN A 216 24.05 -12.46 -1.52
C ASN A 216 25.41 -13.10 -1.76
N SER A 217 26.10 -12.75 -2.85
CA SER A 217 27.52 -13.06 -2.95
C SER A 217 28.17 -12.46 -1.71
N PRO A 218 28.97 -13.21 -0.93
CA PRO A 218 29.78 -12.59 0.09
C PRO A 218 30.59 -11.49 -0.60
N ALA A 219 30.49 -10.26 -0.08
CA ALA A 219 31.33 -9.17 -0.54
C ALA A 219 32.79 -9.64 -0.41
N ASN A 220 33.49 -9.75 -1.54
CA ASN A 220 34.95 -9.86 -1.54
C ASN A 220 35.55 -8.55 -1.04
#